data_AF-A0A368XB06-F1
#
_entry.id   AF-A0A368XB06-F1
#
_cell.length_a   1.000
_cell.length_b   1.000
_cell.length_c   1.000
_cell.angle_alpha   90.00
_cell.angle_beta   90.00
_cell.angle_gamma   90.00
#
_symmetry.space_group_name_H-M   'P 1'
#
loop_
_entity.id
_entity.type
_entity.pdbx_description
1 polymer ?
#
loop_
_entity_poly.entity_id
_entity_poly.type
_entity_poly.pdbx_seq_one_letter_code
_entity_poly.pdbx_strand_id
1 'polypeptide(L)' 'MTTTKTTTKIVKIAVADDEVLVALKRPEGYEDTHPELVAEDAIKDTWPEYRTVWPQET' A
#
# COMPACT_ATOMS: atom_id res chain seq x y z
N MET A 1 -25.67 -8.81 -9.09
CA MET A 1 -24.30 -8.47 -9.52
C MET A 1 -24.02 -7.05 -9.06
N THR A 2 -23.33 -6.88 -7.94
CA THR A 2 -22.98 -5.57 -7.39
C THR A 2 -21.73 -5.06 -8.11
N THR A 3 -21.90 -4.11 -9.00
CA THR A 3 -20.78 -3.44 -9.69
C THR A 3 -20.04 -2.58 -8.66
N THR A 4 -18.91 -3.07 -8.14
CA THR A 4 -18.02 -2.26 -7.30
C THR A 4 -17.48 -1.12 -8.16
N LYS A 5 -17.92 0.11 -7.87
CA LYS A 5 -17.45 1.32 -8.53
C LYS A 5 -15.99 1.52 -8.10
N THR A 6 -15.03 1.22 -8.98
CA THR A 6 -13.62 1.44 -8.69
C THR A 6 -13.34 2.95 -8.68
N THR A 7 -13.28 3.54 -7.49
CA THR A 7 -12.86 4.93 -7.32
C THR A 7 -11.34 4.99 -7.41
N THR A 8 -10.82 5.51 -8.53
CA THR A 8 -9.39 5.74 -8.69
C THR A 8 -9.03 7.10 -8.12
N LYS A 9 -8.19 7.14 -7.09
CA LYS A 9 -7.55 8.37 -6.59
C LYS A 9 -6.14 8.47 -7.17
N ILE A 10 -5.77 9.64 -7.69
CA ILE A 10 -4.40 9.92 -8.14
C ILE A 10 -3.63 10.47 -6.94
N VAL A 11 -2.52 9.83 -6.60
CA VAL A 11 -1.58 10.28 -5.56
C VAL A 11 -0.23 10.60 -6.21
N LYS A 12 0.38 11.71 -5.80
CA LYS A 12 1.76 12.06 -6.17
C LYS A 12 2.67 11.71 -5.00
N ILE A 13 3.63 10.83 -5.25
CA ILE A 13 4.61 10.37 -4.26
C ILE A 13 5.99 10.65 -4.83
N ALA A 14 6.84 11.31 -4.05
CA ALA A 14 8.25 11.51 -4.40
C ALA A 14 9.05 10.27 -3.96
N VAL A 15 9.82 9.72 -4.89
CA VAL A 15 10.57 8.47 -4.75
C VAL A 15 12.01 8.76 -5.17
N ALA A 16 12.99 8.33 -4.37
CA ALA A 16 14.40 8.43 -4.73
C ALA A 16 14.75 7.50 -5.90
N ASP A 17 15.89 7.73 -6.56
CA ASP A 17 16.30 6.95 -7.74
C ASP A 17 16.51 5.45 -7.45
N ASP A 18 16.77 5.09 -6.20
CA ASP A 18 16.99 3.74 -5.70
C ASP A 18 15.78 3.14 -4.95
N GLU A 19 14.70 3.90 -4.77
CA GLU A 19 13.46 3.43 -4.15
C GLU A 19 12.51 2.78 -5.18
N VAL A 20 11.74 1.78 -4.75
CA VAL A 20 10.71 1.12 -5.59
C VAL A 20 9.32 1.35 -4.99
N LEU A 21 8.39 1.88 -5.80
CA LEU A 21 7.00 2.06 -5.40
C LEU A 21 6.18 0.79 -5.64
N VAL A 22 5.59 0.25 -4.57
CA VAL A 22 4.71 -0.92 -4.62
C VAL A 22 3.32 -0.57 -4.10
N ALA A 23 2.28 -0.93 -4.87
CA ALA A 23 0.89 -0.82 -4.46
C ALA A 23 0.31 -2.22 -4.20
N LEU A 24 -0.05 -2.50 -2.95
CA LEU A 24 -0.57 -3.80 -2.52
C LEU A 24 -2.09 -3.77 -2.40
N LYS A 25 -2.74 -4.78 -2.96
CA LYS A 25 -4.13 -5.11 -2.62
C LYS A 25 -4.12 -6.02 -1.41
N ARG A 26 -5.04 -5.76 -0.46
CA ARG A 26 -5.23 -6.65 0.67
C ARG A 26 -5.70 -8.02 0.18
N PRO A 27 -5.09 -9.13 0.64
CA PRO A 27 -5.63 -10.46 0.41
C PRO A 27 -6.90 -10.67 1.26
N GLU A 28 -7.64 -11.73 0.96
CA GLU A 28 -8.80 -12.16 1.76
C GLU A 28 -8.36 -12.46 3.21
N GLY A 29 -9.15 -12.02 4.19
CA GLY A 29 -8.87 -12.17 5.63
C GLY A 29 -8.08 -11.01 6.26
N TYR A 30 -7.65 -10.02 5.48
CA TYR A 30 -6.91 -8.84 5.95
C TYR A 30 -7.79 -7.57 5.93
N GLU A 31 -9.11 -7.71 5.84
CA GLU A 31 -10.06 -6.60 5.70
C GLU A 31 -9.94 -5.58 6.85
N ASP A 32 -9.79 -6.08 8.09
CA ASP A 32 -9.68 -5.27 9.31
C ASP A 32 -8.23 -5.07 9.78
N THR A 33 -7.25 -5.58 9.02
CA THR A 33 -5.83 -5.44 9.38
C THR A 33 -5.33 -4.03 9.07
N HIS A 34 -4.58 -3.46 10.01
CA HIS A 34 -3.97 -2.15 9.83
C HIS A 34 -3.03 -2.17 8.61
N PRO A 35 -3.06 -1.19 7.69
CA PRO A 35 -2.25 -1.19 6.47
C PRO A 35 -0.75 -1.44 6.70
N GLU A 36 -0.22 -0.95 7.81
CA GLU A 36 1.19 -1.15 8.20
C GLU A 36 1.53 -2.62 8.42
N LEU A 37 0.65 -3.36 9.10
CA LEU A 37 0.82 -4.80 9.32
C LEU A 37 0.67 -5.60 8.01
N VAL A 38 -0.18 -5.14 7.09
CA VAL A 38 -0.28 -5.73 5.75
C VAL A 38 1.04 -5.53 4.98
N ALA A 39 1.65 -4.34 5.11
CA ALA A 39 2.93 -4.05 4.47
C ALA A 39 4.07 -4.87 5.10
N GLU A 40 4.10 -4.98 6.42
CA GLU A 40 5.07 -5.82 7.15
C GLU A 40 5.03 -7.28 6.67
N ASP A 41 3.83 -7.88 6.59
CA ASP A 41 3.66 -9.26 6.16
C ASP A 41 4.06 -9.49 4.68
N ALA A 42 3.89 -8.48 3.83
CA ALA A 42 4.25 -8.55 2.42
C ALA A 42 5.74 -8.34 2.14
N ILE A 43 6.47 -7.68 3.04
CA ILE A 43 7.88 -7.30 2.85
C ILE A 43 8.78 -8.38 3.48
N LYS A 44 9.90 -8.68 2.81
CA LYS A 44 10.87 -9.64 3.36
C LYS A 44 11.80 -8.94 4.35
N ASP A 45 12.25 -9.68 5.36
CA ASP A 45 13.22 -9.19 6.35
C ASP A 45 14.55 -8.70 5.76
N THR A 46 14.87 -9.09 4.52
CA THR A 46 16.10 -8.70 3.83
C THR A 46 16.05 -7.28 3.24
N TRP A 47 14.91 -6.59 3.32
CA TRP A 47 14.79 -5.22 2.81
C TRP A 47 15.41 -4.24 3.80
N PRO A 48 16.27 -3.31 3.33
CA PRO A 48 17.02 -2.42 4.21
C PRO A 48 16.10 -1.40 4.93
N GLU A 49 15.08 -0.92 4.22
CA GLU A 49 14.09 0.03 4.74
C GLU A 49 12.81 -0.03 3.91
N TYR A 50 11.69 0.36 4.52
CA TYR A 50 10.44 0.64 3.82
C TYR A 50 9.62 1.67 4.60
N ARG A 51 8.69 2.33 3.90
CA ARG A 51 7.75 3.30 4.49
C ARG A 51 6.35 3.11 3.92
N THR A 52 5.34 3.21 4.77
CA THR A 52 3.94 3.21 4.34
C THR A 52 3.51 4.66 4.09
N VAL A 53 3.20 4.99 2.84
CA VAL A 53 2.75 6.32 2.45
C VAL A 53 1.24 6.28 2.28
N TRP A 54 0.52 6.94 3.20
CA TRP A 54 -0.94 7.06 3.09
C TRP A 54 -1.32 8.37 2.41
N PRO A 55 -2.32 8.39 1.51
CA PRO A 55 -2.89 9.64 1.05
C PRO A 55 -3.43 10.39 2.28
N GLN A 56 -2.82 11.53 2.61
CA GLN A 56 -3.45 12.48 3.51
C GLN A 56 -4.76 12.91 2.86
N GLU A 57 -5.88 12.73 3.57
CA GLU A 57 -7.13 13.35 3.14
C GLU A 57 -6.92 14.87 3.23
N THR A 58 -6.77 15.51 2.07
CA THR A 58 -6.86 16.98 1.92
C THR A 58 -8.30 17.44 2.08
#